data_AF-A0A7G5ZDB2-F1
#
_entry.id   AF-A0A7G5ZDB2-F1
#
_cell.length_a   1.000
_cell.length_b   1.000
_cell.length_c   1.000
_cell.angle_alpha   90.00
_cell.angle_beta   90.00
_cell.angle_gamma   90.00
#
_symmetry.space_group_name_H-M   'P 1'
#
loop_
_entity.id
_entity.type
_entity.pdbx_description
1 polymer ?
#
loop_
_entity_poly.entity_id
_entity_poly.type
_entity_poly.pdbx_seq_one_letter_code
_entity_poly.pdbx_strand_id
1 'polypeptide(L)'
;MNTIKSPVHNMALLQEPRHRWPLKADYLDVPREKAVAIVESFVTHFGFGYLRERGAFRFMAPILPARLDVFDLYEALKAVFDTVNGYNWGDTESRAFKERLEDEFGPLTGHIAIRLQGRCFVIAAEKPKH
;
A
#
# COMPACT_ATOMS: atom_id res chain seq x y z
N MET A 1 -9.82 -31.65 12.20
CA MET A 1 -10.10 -30.23 11.89
C MET A 1 -8.81 -29.46 12.12
N ASN A 2 -8.03 -29.22 11.06
CA ASN A 2 -6.75 -28.52 11.17
C ASN A 2 -6.99 -27.02 11.01
N THR A 3 -6.93 -26.30 12.13
CA THR A 3 -6.91 -24.84 12.16
C THR A 3 -5.59 -24.37 11.57
N ILE A 4 -5.60 -23.98 10.29
CA ILE A 4 -4.50 -23.22 9.70
C ILE A 4 -4.50 -21.88 10.44
N LYS A 5 -3.60 -21.74 11.42
CA LYS A 5 -3.32 -20.43 12.02
C LYS A 5 -2.84 -19.53 10.89
N SER A 6 -3.63 -18.50 10.56
CA SER A 6 -3.21 -17.39 9.70
C SER A 6 -1.83 -16.88 10.13
N PRO A 7 -0.96 -16.44 9.21
CA PRO A 7 0.37 -15.99 9.55
C PRO A 7 0.33 -14.61 10.22
N VAL A 8 0.01 -14.60 11.52
CA VAL A 8 0.19 -13.47 12.45
C VAL A 8 1.69 -13.19 12.71
N HIS A 9 2.59 -13.99 12.13
CA HIS A 9 4.00 -14.06 12.52
C HIS A 9 4.90 -12.88 12.10
N ASN A 10 4.39 -11.85 11.42
CA ASN A 10 5.18 -10.65 11.10
C ASN A 10 4.69 -9.34 11.76
N MET A 11 3.54 -9.35 12.46
CA MET A 11 2.96 -8.11 13.00
C MET A 11 3.77 -7.47 14.13
N ALA A 12 4.55 -8.25 14.89
CA ALA A 12 5.36 -7.73 15.99
C ALA A 12 6.62 -6.97 15.53
N LEU A 13 7.01 -7.07 14.24
CA LEU A 13 8.26 -6.49 13.76
C LEU A 13 8.16 -5.02 13.29
N LEU A 14 6.96 -4.43 13.21
CA LEU A 14 6.78 -3.05 12.71
C LEU A 14 6.23 -2.05 13.75
N GLN A 15 5.93 -2.48 14.99
CA GLN A 15 5.35 -1.63 16.03
C GLN A 15 6.33 -0.67 16.73
N GLU A 16 7.61 -0.70 16.38
CA GLU A 16 8.57 0.34 16.77
C GLU A 16 9.09 0.98 15.48
N PRO A 17 9.48 2.28 15.48
CA PRO A 17 10.29 2.85 14.41
C PRO A 17 11.66 2.17 14.48
N ARG A 18 11.72 0.91 14.03
CA ARG A 18 12.95 0.15 14.02
C ARG A 18 13.85 0.86 13.03
N HIS A 19 14.90 1.50 13.55
CA HIS A 19 16.02 2.08 12.81
C HIS A 19 16.83 1.03 12.03
N ARG A 20 16.19 -0.04 11.54
CA ARG A 20 16.83 -1.10 10.77
C ARG A 20 16.15 -1.20 9.41
N TRP A 21 16.96 -1.34 8.37
CA TRP A 21 16.47 -1.66 7.04
C TRP A 21 15.66 -2.98 7.06
N PRO A 22 14.58 -3.11 6.28
CA PRO A 22 13.78 -4.33 6.24
C PRO A 22 14.63 -5.55 5.87
N LEU A 23 14.51 -6.63 6.64
CA LEU A 23 15.13 -7.92 6.36
C LEU A 23 14.31 -8.67 5.30
N LYS A 24 14.90 -9.68 4.65
CA LYS A 24 14.21 -10.48 3.61
C LYS A 24 12.86 -11.04 4.06
N ALA A 25 12.72 -11.39 5.34
CA ALA A 25 11.49 -11.92 5.94
C ALA A 25 10.42 -10.85 6.20
N ASP A 26 10.79 -9.57 6.22
CA ASP A 26 9.88 -8.45 6.47
C ASP A 26 9.09 -8.07 5.19
N TYR A 27 9.52 -8.53 4.02
CA TYR A 27 8.87 -8.23 2.73
C TYR A 27 7.62 -9.09 2.53
N LEU A 28 6.47 -8.43 2.41
CA LEU A 28 5.22 -9.06 2.01
C LEU A 28 5.23 -9.29 0.50
N ASP A 29 5.06 -10.53 0.05
CA ASP A 29 4.87 -10.84 -1.36
C ASP A 29 3.47 -10.37 -1.80
N VAL A 30 3.45 -9.40 -2.72
CA VAL A 30 2.23 -8.81 -3.25
C VAL A 30 2.11 -9.22 -4.72
N PRO A 31 1.16 -10.11 -5.07
CA PRO A 31 0.87 -10.44 -6.46
C PRO A 31 0.50 -9.19 -7.25
N ARG A 32 0.90 -9.14 -8.51
CA ARG A 32 0.64 -7.98 -9.37
C ARG A 32 -0.85 -7.68 -9.47
N GLU A 33 -1.65 -8.72 -9.65
CA GLU A 33 -3.10 -8.65 -9.81
C GLU A 33 -3.75 -8.02 -8.58
N LYS A 34 -3.20 -8.32 -7.40
CA LYS A 34 -3.64 -7.75 -6.13
C LYS A 34 -3.33 -6.26 -6.04
N ALA A 35 -2.10 -5.89 -6.36
CA ALA A 35 -1.69 -4.49 -6.43
C ALA A 35 -2.55 -3.68 -7.41
N VAL A 36 -2.82 -4.24 -8.59
CA VAL A 36 -3.72 -3.64 -9.59
C VAL A 36 -5.12 -3.46 -9.02
N ALA A 37 -5.70 -4.49 -8.41
CA ALA A 37 -7.04 -4.44 -7.83
C ALA A 37 -7.17 -3.38 -6.72
N ILE A 38 -6.13 -3.22 -5.88
CA ILE A 38 -6.08 -2.17 -4.85
C ILE A 38 -6.14 -0.79 -5.51
N VAL A 39 -5.33 -0.55 -6.54
CA VAL A 39 -5.29 0.73 -7.26
C VAL A 39 -6.62 0.98 -7.99
N GLU A 40 -7.23 -0.02 -8.61
CA GLU A 40 -8.53 0.10 -9.28
C GLU A 40 -9.66 0.40 -8.30
N SER A 41 -9.68 -0.29 -7.15
CA SER A 41 -10.65 -0.02 -6.10
C SER A 41 -10.48 1.40 -5.56
N PHE A 42 -9.24 1.84 -5.30
CA PHE A 42 -8.96 3.22 -4.90
C PHE A 42 -9.47 4.24 -5.93
N VAL A 43 -9.15 4.06 -7.21
CA VAL A 43 -9.61 4.96 -8.29
C VAL A 43 -11.13 5.01 -8.37
N THR A 44 -11.81 3.88 -8.13
CA THR A 44 -13.28 3.81 -8.14
C THR A 44 -13.89 4.64 -7.01
N HIS A 45 -13.28 4.62 -5.83
CA HIS A 45 -13.79 5.34 -4.66
C HIS A 45 -13.36 6.82 -4.60
N PHE A 46 -12.12 7.12 -4.96
CA PHE A 46 -11.49 8.43 -4.75
C PHE A 46 -11.20 9.19 -6.05
N GLY A 47 -11.30 8.52 -7.20
CA GLY A 47 -10.95 9.08 -8.50
C GLY A 47 -9.44 9.09 -8.78
N PHE A 48 -9.10 9.41 -10.04
CA PHE A 48 -7.71 9.47 -10.50
C PHE A 48 -6.93 10.70 -10.00
N GLY A 49 -7.61 11.73 -9.47
CA GLY A 49 -7.00 13.00 -9.06
C GLY A 49 -5.88 12.79 -8.04
N TYR A 50 -6.16 12.05 -6.98
CA TYR A 50 -5.20 11.77 -5.90
C TYR A 50 -3.97 10.99 -6.37
N LEU A 51 -4.16 10.03 -7.29
CA LEU A 51 -3.02 9.34 -7.89
C LEU A 51 -2.14 10.33 -8.66
N ARG A 52 -2.73 11.22 -9.47
CA ARG A 52 -1.97 12.21 -10.25
C ARG A 52 -1.24 13.24 -9.39
N GLU A 53 -1.84 13.64 -8.27
CA GLU A 53 -1.25 14.63 -7.37
C GLU A 53 -0.10 14.06 -6.54
N ARG A 54 -0.15 12.77 -6.18
CA ARG A 54 0.80 12.15 -5.24
C ARG A 54 1.74 11.11 -5.87
N GLY A 55 1.38 10.53 -7.01
CA GLY A 55 2.19 9.52 -7.69
C GLY A 55 3.24 10.15 -8.60
N ALA A 56 4.50 9.75 -8.45
CA ALA A 56 5.59 10.18 -9.33
C ALA A 56 5.64 9.31 -10.61
N PHE A 57 4.56 9.32 -11.39
CA PHE A 57 4.45 8.48 -12.59
C PHE A 57 5.39 8.94 -13.71
N ARG A 58 6.10 7.99 -14.33
CA ARG A 58 7.01 8.27 -15.43
C ARG A 58 6.31 8.61 -16.75
N PHE A 59 5.05 8.17 -16.93
CA PHE A 59 4.23 8.49 -18.10
C PHE A 59 2.84 8.98 -17.67
N MET A 60 2.49 10.22 -18.05
CA MET A 60 1.16 10.76 -17.78
C MET A 60 0.20 10.43 -18.93
N ALA A 61 -0.82 9.65 -18.55
CA ALA A 61 -2.08 9.37 -19.24
C ALA A 61 -2.06 8.47 -20.50
N PRO A 62 -3.03 7.52 -20.59
CA PRO A 62 -4.00 7.16 -19.56
C PRO A 62 -3.38 6.27 -18.45
N ILE A 63 -3.67 6.59 -17.17
CA ILE A 63 -3.35 5.70 -16.04
C ILE A 63 -4.32 4.52 -16.15
N LEU A 64 -3.80 3.39 -16.60
CA LEU A 64 -4.52 2.12 -16.66
C LEU A 64 -3.82 1.19 -15.67
N PRO A 65 -4.36 0.93 -14.47
CA PRO A 65 -3.70 0.12 -13.44
C PRO A 65 -3.20 -1.21 -13.99
N ALA A 66 -4.01 -1.89 -14.80
CA ALA A 66 -3.65 -3.12 -15.50
C ALA A 66 -2.45 -3.01 -16.45
N ARG A 67 -2.04 -1.81 -16.89
CA ARG A 67 -0.88 -1.56 -17.78
C ARG A 67 0.33 -0.95 -17.07
N LEU A 68 0.23 -0.65 -15.78
CA LEU A 68 1.37 -0.13 -15.03
C LEU A 68 2.47 -1.19 -14.97
N ASP A 69 3.71 -0.74 -15.21
CA ASP A 69 4.89 -1.55 -14.93
C ASP A 69 5.12 -1.64 -13.41
N VAL A 70 6.10 -2.44 -13.00
CA VAL A 70 6.35 -2.70 -11.56
C VAL A 70 6.67 -1.45 -10.75
N PHE A 71 7.33 -0.45 -11.32
CA PHE A 71 7.71 0.76 -10.59
C PHE A 71 6.54 1.74 -10.57
N ASP A 72 5.81 1.92 -11.67
CA ASP A 72 4.64 2.79 -11.69
C ASP A 72 3.50 2.19 -10.83
N LEU A 73 3.41 0.87 -10.73
CA LEU A 73 2.49 0.18 -9.83
C LEU A 73 2.89 0.36 -8.36
N TYR A 74 4.19 0.36 -8.05
CA TYR A 74 4.70 0.73 -6.73
C TYR A 74 4.36 2.19 -6.39
N GLU A 75 4.60 3.14 -7.30
CA GLU A 75 4.26 4.56 -7.10
C GLU A 75 2.74 4.76 -6.90
N ALA A 76 1.92 4.01 -7.65
CA ALA A 76 0.47 4.02 -7.45
C ALA A 76 0.10 3.52 -6.05
N LEU A 77 0.65 2.39 -5.60
CA LEU A 77 0.38 1.87 -4.26
C LEU A 77 0.85 2.82 -3.16
N LYS A 78 2.03 3.44 -3.31
CA LYS A 78 2.51 4.48 -2.39
C LYS A 78 1.49 5.62 -2.30
N ALA A 79 1.03 6.14 -3.45
CA ALA A 79 0.04 7.21 -3.48
C ALA A 79 -1.30 6.81 -2.83
N VAL A 80 -1.76 5.57 -3.02
CA VAL A 80 -2.94 5.03 -2.33
C VAL A 80 -2.73 5.10 -0.81
N PHE A 81 -1.62 4.54 -0.32
CA PHE A 81 -1.34 4.42 1.11
C PHE A 81 -1.20 5.80 1.76
N ASP A 82 -0.47 6.71 1.12
CA ASP A 82 -0.32 8.09 1.58
C ASP A 82 -1.67 8.82 1.64
N THR A 83 -2.57 8.56 0.68
CA THR A 83 -3.89 9.20 0.64
C THR A 83 -4.81 8.69 1.73
N VAL A 84 -4.88 7.38 1.95
CA VAL A 84 -5.76 6.83 2.99
C VAL A 84 -5.22 7.08 4.40
N ASN A 85 -3.91 7.26 4.55
CA ASN A 85 -3.29 7.55 5.84
C ASN A 85 -3.29 9.05 6.19
N GLY A 86 -3.10 9.93 5.19
CA GLY A 86 -2.93 11.37 5.39
C GLY A 86 -4.23 12.18 5.53
N TYR A 87 -5.40 11.55 5.36
CA TYR A 87 -6.68 12.24 5.40
C TYR A 87 -7.61 11.58 6.42
N ASN A 88 -8.25 12.41 7.25
CA ASN A 88 -9.33 11.98 8.13
C ASN A 88 -10.65 11.98 7.33
N TRP A 89 -10.84 10.93 6.54
CA TRP A 89 -12.06 10.73 5.77
C TRP A 89 -13.20 10.37 6.74
N GLY A 90 -14.10 11.31 6.99
CA GLY A 90 -15.22 11.14 7.91
C GLY A 90 -16.28 10.13 7.44
N ASP A 91 -16.17 9.62 6.21
CA ASP A 91 -17.11 8.67 5.63
C ASP A 91 -16.75 7.20 5.92
N THR A 92 -17.78 6.36 6.00
CA THR A 92 -17.68 4.95 6.34
C THR A 92 -16.91 4.13 5.30
N GLU A 93 -17.01 4.49 4.02
CA GLU A 93 -16.41 3.74 2.92
C GLU A 93 -14.89 3.88 2.89
N SER A 94 -14.39 5.10 3.09
CA SER A 94 -12.96 5.39 3.19
C SER A 94 -12.32 4.72 4.41
N ARG A 95 -13.06 4.68 5.54
CA ARG A 95 -12.61 3.94 6.73
C ARG A 95 -12.52 2.44 6.46
N ALA A 96 -13.56 1.85 5.88
CA ALA A 96 -13.57 0.43 5.53
C ALA A 96 -12.47 0.09 4.50
N PHE A 97 -12.17 1.00 3.57
CA PHE A 97 -11.06 0.83 2.62
C PHE A 97 -9.70 0.83 3.34
N LYS A 98 -9.48 1.78 4.27
CA LYS A 98 -8.27 1.82 5.09
C LYS A 98 -8.11 0.58 5.96
N GLU A 99 -9.16 0.16 6.65
CA GLU A 99 -9.14 -1.03 7.51
C GLU A 99 -8.75 -2.29 6.71
N ARG A 100 -9.31 -2.48 5.51
CA ARG A 100 -8.91 -3.59 4.63
C ARG A 100 -7.43 -3.56 4.25
N LEU A 101 -6.87 -2.37 4.02
CA LEU A 101 -5.44 -2.23 3.74
C LEU A 101 -4.59 -2.51 4.98
N GLU A 102 -5.02 -2.06 6.17
CA GLU A 102 -4.31 -2.30 7.42
C GLU A 102 -4.33 -3.77 7.84
N ASP A 103 -5.43 -4.49 7.60
CA ASP A 103 -5.53 -5.93 7.83
C ASP A 103 -4.57 -6.72 6.94
N GLU A 104 -4.31 -6.22 5.74
CA GLU A 104 -3.50 -6.90 4.74
C GLU A 104 -2.01 -6.58 4.84
N PHE A 105 -1.68 -5.30 5.01
CA PHE A 105 -0.30 -4.79 4.96
C PHE A 105 0.26 -4.48 6.35
N GLY A 106 -0.57 -4.56 7.39
CA GLY A 106 -0.26 -4.05 8.71
C GLY A 106 -0.51 -2.55 8.83
N PRO A 107 -0.17 -1.94 9.98
CA PRO A 107 -0.46 -0.53 10.22
C PRO A 107 0.16 0.39 9.16
N LEU A 108 -0.68 1.17 8.46
CA LEU A 108 -0.22 2.11 7.41
C LEU A 108 0.55 3.32 7.97
N THR A 109 0.61 3.45 9.30
CA THR A 109 1.44 4.43 10.02
C THR A 109 2.91 4.04 10.12
N GLY A 110 3.27 2.80 9.74
CA GLY A 110 4.65 2.29 9.72
C GLY A 110 5.24 2.17 8.31
N HIS A 111 6.53 1.83 8.23
CA HIS A 111 7.15 1.47 6.95
C HIS A 111 6.62 0.11 6.49
N ILE A 112 6.23 -0.01 5.22
CA ILE A 112 5.71 -1.24 4.65
C ILE A 112 6.68 -1.74 3.59
N ALA A 113 7.27 -2.92 3.83
CA ALA A 113 8.15 -3.58 2.88
C ALA A 113 7.36 -4.58 2.04
N ILE A 114 7.38 -4.41 0.70
CA ILE A 114 6.64 -5.25 -0.23
C ILE A 114 7.54 -5.81 -1.33
N ARG A 115 7.22 -7.01 -1.81
CA ARG A 115 7.83 -7.60 -3.00
C ARG A 115 6.80 -7.65 -4.12
N LEU A 116 6.99 -6.82 -5.15
CA LEU A 116 6.16 -6.78 -6.36
C LEU A 116 6.91 -7.42 -7.51
N GLN A 117 6.37 -8.49 -8.08
CA GLN A 117 6.99 -9.23 -9.20
C GLN A 117 8.49 -9.55 -8.96
N GLY A 118 8.83 -9.96 -7.73
CA GLY A 118 10.21 -10.30 -7.35
C GLY A 118 11.11 -9.11 -7.00
N ARG A 119 10.64 -7.86 -7.14
CA ARG A 119 11.39 -6.65 -6.76
C ARG A 119 10.96 -6.14 -5.39
N CYS A 120 11.93 -5.76 -4.57
CA CYS A 120 11.73 -5.27 -3.21
C CYS A 120 11.52 -3.75 -3.19
N PHE A 121 10.48 -3.30 -2.51
CA PHE A 121 10.15 -1.89 -2.33
C PHE A 121 9.81 -1.61 -0.86
N VAL A 122 9.99 -0.36 -0.46
CA VAL A 122 9.56 0.14 0.86
C VAL A 122 8.66 1.35 0.63
N ILE A 123 7.45 1.29 1.16
CA ILE A 123 6.56 2.44 1.28
C ILE A 123 6.84 3.05 2.66
N ALA A 124 7.44 4.23 2.68
CA ALA A 124 7.74 4.92 3.93
C ALA A 124 6.47 5.54 4.51
N ALA A 125 6.32 5.52 5.82
CA ALA A 125 5.28 6.29 6.48
C ALA A 125 5.62 7.78 6.34
N GLU A 126 4.90 8.51 5.49
CA GLU A 126 5.01 9.97 5.51
C GLU A 126 4.38 10.52 6.79
N LYS A 127 5.09 11.42 7.48
CA LYS A 127 4.48 12.19 8.55
C LYS A 127 3.38 13.05 7.92
N PRO A 128 2.16 13.09 8.49
CA PRO A 128 1.15 14.03 8.02
C PRO A 128 1.73 15.45 8.07
N LYS A 129 1.75 16.13 6.93
CA LYS A 129 2.10 17.55 6.88
C LYS A 129 0.96 18.31 7.54
N HIS A 130 1.26 18.90 8.69
CA HIS A 130 0.36 19.79 9.45
C HIS A 130 -0.02 21.02 8.64
#